data_AF-K1TQ99-F1
#
_entry.id   AF-K1TQ99-F1
#
_cell.length_a   1.000
_cell.length_b   1.000
_cell.length_c   1.000
_cell.angle_alpha   90.00
_cell.angle_beta   90.00
_cell.angle_gamma   90.00
#
_symmetry.space_group_name_H-M   'P 1'
#
loop_
_entity.id
_entity.type
_entity.pdbx_description
1 polymer ?
#
loop_
_entity_poly.entity_id
_entity_poly.type
_entity_poly.pdbx_seq_one_letter_code
_entity_poly.pdbx_strand_id
1 'polypeptide(L)' 'ETTCLSSIWRTDEKIKEFYDIHGRVDEYKELNPGEVTYYDGIVYVDLSKIKPMIAMPFHPSNTYTIEELND' A
#
# COMPACT_ATOMS: atom_id res chain seq x y z
N GLU A 1 2.46 -1.29 -12.18
CA GLU A 1 1.51 -2.37 -11.82
C GLU A 1 2.27 -3.70 -11.89
N THR A 2 2.12 -4.58 -10.89
CA THR A 2 3.06 -5.69 -10.62
C THR A 2 2.48 -7.08 -10.91
N THR A 3 1.38 -7.18 -11.67
CA THR A 3 0.71 -8.46 -12.00
C THR A 3 0.24 -9.29 -10.79
N CYS A 4 0.05 -8.68 -9.63
CA CYS A 4 -0.47 -9.36 -8.43
C CYS A 4 -1.94 -9.76 -8.63
N LEU A 5 -2.33 -10.94 -8.11
CA LEU A 5 -3.74 -11.37 -8.08
C LEU A 5 -4.61 -10.36 -7.30
N SER A 6 -4.09 -9.90 -6.16
CA SER A 6 -4.69 -8.84 -5.35
C SER A 6 -3.62 -8.30 -4.38
N SER A 7 -4.00 -7.30 -3.59
CA SER A 7 -3.18 -6.76 -2.50
C SER A 7 -4.08 -6.50 -1.30
N ILE A 8 -3.54 -6.72 -0.11
CA ILE A 8 -4.29 -6.61 1.14
C ILE A 8 -3.46 -5.90 2.20
N TRP A 9 -4.13 -5.11 3.01
CA TRP A 9 -3.57 -4.47 4.18
C TRP A 9 -4.13 -5.12 5.45
N ARG A 10 -3.32 -5.13 6.50
CA ARG A 10 -3.83 -5.33 7.85
C ARG A 10 -4.84 -4.22 8.16
N THR A 11 -5.87 -4.55 8.94
CA THR A 11 -6.82 -3.54 9.40
C THR A 11 -6.56 -3.21 10.87
N ASP A 12 -6.79 -1.95 11.22
CA ASP A 12 -6.50 -1.36 12.52
C ASP A 12 -7.57 -0.28 12.86
N GLU A 13 -7.30 0.55 13.86
CA GLU A 13 -8.19 1.63 14.27
C GLU A 13 -8.56 2.59 13.14
N LYS A 14 -7.65 2.86 12.19
CA LYS A 14 -7.95 3.76 11.06
C LYS A 14 -9.04 3.19 10.17
N ILE A 15 -9.03 1.86 9.98
CA ILE A 15 -10.07 1.19 9.23
C ILE A 15 -11.36 1.16 10.04
N LYS A 16 -11.31 0.97 11.36
CA LYS A 16 -12.50 1.07 12.21
C LYS A 16 -13.15 2.47 12.17
N GLU A 17 -12.35 3.52 12.27
CA GLU A 17 -12.78 4.92 12.11
C GLU A 17 -13.42 5.15 10.74
N PHE A 18 -12.83 4.60 9.68
CA PHE A 18 -13.42 4.63 8.35
C PHE A 18 -14.80 3.96 8.32
N TYR A 19 -15.01 2.82 8.98
CA TYR A 19 -16.34 2.19 9.06
C TYR A 19 -17.33 3.01 9.89
N ASP A 20 -16.87 3.65 10.97
CA ASP A 20 -17.69 4.47 11.87
C ASP A 20 -18.26 5.71 11.19
N ILE A 21 -17.44 6.48 10.45
CA ILE A 21 -17.93 7.65 9.71
C ILE A 21 -18.94 7.29 8.61
N HIS A 22 -19.00 6.02 8.21
CA HIS A 22 -19.99 5.49 7.26
C HIS A 22 -21.17 4.79 7.95
N GLY A 23 -21.26 4.83 9.29
CA GLY A 23 -22.35 4.21 10.06
C GLY A 23 -22.34 2.68 10.03
N ARG A 24 -21.19 2.06 9.78
CA ARG A 24 -21.02 0.61 9.60
C ARG A 24 -20.05 0.00 10.61
N VAL A 25 -19.84 0.64 11.76
CA VAL A 25 -18.87 0.17 12.78
C VAL A 25 -19.08 -1.30 13.18
N ASP A 26 -20.33 -1.78 13.23
CA ASP A 26 -20.66 -3.17 13.57
C ASP A 26 -20.23 -4.19 12.50
N GLU A 27 -19.89 -3.74 11.28
CA GLU A 27 -19.35 -4.58 10.22
C GLU A 27 -17.82 -4.68 10.25
N TYR A 28 -17.14 -3.86 11.07
CA TYR A 28 -15.68 -3.89 11.19
C TYR A 28 -15.19 -5.22 11.78
N LYS A 29 -14.17 -5.79 11.14
CA LYS A 29 -13.42 -6.93 11.65
C LYS A 29 -11.92 -6.68 11.47
N GLU A 30 -11.17 -6.91 12.53
CA GLU A 30 -9.72 -6.84 12.47
C GLU A 30 -9.17 -7.99 11.62
N LEU A 31 -8.25 -7.67 10.73
CA LEU A 31 -7.62 -8.60 9.82
C LEU A 31 -6.11 -8.51 9.98
N ASN A 32 -5.52 -9.59 10.47
CA ASN A 32 -4.09 -9.74 10.67
C ASN A 32 -3.62 -11.08 10.07
N PRO A 33 -2.34 -11.18 9.66
CA PRO A 33 -1.71 -12.48 9.41
C PRO A 33 -1.82 -13.39 10.63
N GLY A 34 -1.81 -14.70 10.42
CA GLY A 34 -1.72 -15.66 11.51
C GLY A 34 -0.36 -15.58 12.23
N GLU A 35 -0.30 -16.11 13.45
CA GLU A 35 0.91 -16.09 14.30
C GLU A 35 2.15 -16.65 13.58
N VAL A 36 1.96 -17.69 12.76
CA VAL A 36 3.00 -18.27 11.91
C VAL A 36 2.59 -18.08 10.46
N THR A 37 3.19 -17.08 9.78
CA THR A 37 2.93 -16.79 8.37
C THR A 37 4.25 -16.78 7.59
N TYR A 38 4.27 -17.43 6.43
CA TYR A 38 5.42 -17.46 5.52
C TYR A 38 5.11 -16.68 4.26
N TYR A 39 6.10 -15.94 3.76
CA TYR A 39 6.04 -15.20 2.51
C TYR A 39 7.17 -15.67 1.59
N ASP A 40 6.87 -15.97 0.32
CA ASP A 40 7.87 -16.38 -0.67
C ASP A 40 8.92 -15.30 -0.94
N GLY A 41 8.57 -14.03 -0.69
CA GLY A 41 9.48 -12.90 -0.77
C GLY A 41 9.01 -11.74 0.10
N ILE A 42 9.97 -10.95 0.59
CA ILE A 42 9.72 -9.75 1.38
C ILE A 42 10.50 -8.60 0.78
N VAL A 43 9.83 -7.47 0.60
CA VAL A 43 10.45 -6.20 0.21
C VAL A 43 10.28 -5.23 1.37
N TYR A 44 11.38 -4.63 1.82
CA TYR A 44 11.35 -3.58 2.84
C TYR A 44 11.42 -2.21 2.18
N VAL A 45 10.50 -1.31 2.55
CA VAL A 45 10.43 0.05 2.02
C VAL A 45 10.48 1.05 3.17
N ASP A 46 11.50 1.91 3.15
CA ASP A 46 11.66 3.01 4.09
C ASP A 46 10.91 4.24 3.57
N LEU A 47 9.72 4.50 4.13
CA LEU A 47 8.84 5.58 3.68
C LEU A 47 9.46 6.98 3.84
N SER A 48 10.40 7.16 4.78
CA SER A 48 11.07 8.45 5.00
C SER A 48 12.06 8.82 3.89
N LYS A 49 12.45 7.86 3.05
CA LYS A 49 13.36 8.08 1.91
C LYS A 49 12.63 8.26 0.58
N ILE A 50 11.31 8.05 0.53
CA ILE A 50 10.53 8.16 -0.70
C ILE A 50 10.40 9.63 -1.10
N LYS A 51 10.80 9.93 -2.33
CA LYS A 51 10.62 11.25 -2.97
C LYS A 51 9.36 11.25 -3.84
N PRO A 52 8.79 12.41 -4.18
CA PRO A 52 7.76 12.49 -5.22
C PRO A 52 8.28 11.89 -6.54
N MET A 53 7.47 11.02 -7.16
CA MET A 53 7.82 10.31 -8.39
C MET A 53 6.71 10.44 -9.44
N ILE A 54 7.08 10.24 -10.70
CA ILE A 54 6.17 10.17 -11.84
C ILE A 54 6.44 8.90 -12.65
N ALA A 55 5.38 8.25 -13.10
CA ALA A 55 5.47 7.20 -14.12
C ALA A 55 5.36 7.85 -15.50
N MET A 56 6.37 7.62 -16.34
CA MET A 56 6.43 8.12 -17.70
C MET A 56 5.49 7.33 -18.63
N PRO A 57 5.17 7.87 -19.82
CA PRO A 57 4.31 7.18 -20.79
C PRO A 57 4.79 5.76 -21.15
N PHE A 58 3.88 5.00 -21.76
CA PHE A 58 4.04 3.61 -22.25
C PHE A 58 4.04 2.50 -21.20
N HIS A 59 4.60 2.69 -20.00
CA HIS A 59 4.57 1.65 -18.99
C HIS A 59 4.60 2.19 -17.55
N PRO A 60 3.71 1.76 -16.64
CA PRO A 60 3.61 2.30 -15.28
C PRO A 60 4.83 2.02 -14.40
N SER A 61 5.68 1.06 -14.77
CA SER A 61 6.96 0.79 -14.08
C SER A 61 8.10 1.69 -14.56
N ASN A 62 7.89 2.55 -15.55
CA ASN A 62 8.88 3.50 -16.02
C ASN A 62 8.88 4.76 -15.14
N THR A 63 9.35 4.61 -13.90
CA THR A 63 9.21 5.63 -12.85
C THR A 63 10.52 6.39 -12.59
N TYR A 64 10.41 7.70 -12.46
CA TYR A 64 11.51 8.61 -12.12
C TYR A 64 11.08 9.53 -10.98
N THR A 65 12.04 10.08 -10.24
CA THR A 65 11.77 11.17 -9.30
C THR A 65 11.45 12.45 -10.07
N ILE A 66 10.64 13.31 -9.48
CA ILE A 66 10.32 14.62 -10.09
C ILE A 66 11.58 15.49 -10.22
N GLU A 67 12.53 15.34 -9.30
CA GLU A 67 13.82 16.04 -9.30
C GLU A 67 14.63 15.73 -10.56
N GLU A 68 14.77 14.45 -10.94
CA GLU A 68 15.52 14.01 -12.13
C GLU A 68 15.00 14.56 -13.47
N LEU A 69 13.76 15.05 -13.51
CA LEU A 69 13.11 15.55 -14.74
C LEU A 69 12.94 17.07 -14.79
N ASN A 70 13.25 17.77 -13.70
CA ASN A 70 13.08 19.22 -13.56
C ASN A 70 14.41 20.01 -13.64
N ASP A 71 15.52 19.32 -13.89
CA ASP A 71 16.83 19.92 -14.21
C ASP A 71 16.94 20.28 -15.70
#